data_AF-A0A7Z0QUT0-F1
#
_entry.id   AF-A0A7Z0QUT0-F1
#
_cell.length_a   1.000
_cell.length_b   1.000
_cell.length_c   1.000
_cell.angle_alpha   90.00
_cell.angle_beta   90.00
_cell.angle_gamma   90.00
#
_symmetry.space_group_name_H-M   'P 1'
#
loop_
_entity.id
_entity.type
_entity.pdbx_description
1 polymer ?
#
loop_
_entity_poly.entity_id
_entity_poly.type
_entity_poly.pdbx_seq_one_letter_code
_entity_poly.pdbx_strand_id
1 'polypeptide(L)'
;MSASRSAERSLHTAEASAPKAQAHAAIAQRLRGFPIERGPPPRSPRAADDERFRLGAFWRARSDTHHFGPDFIARAGDTLALPGDTRSDVALRALLETVDTRLPAWQSLVDYNASGRMRDDGGDGGRERLPGAIAALDAIEAAVWTYLDAVDADARSEEAASR
;
A
#
# COMPACT_ATOMS: atom_id res chain seq x y z
N MET A 1 -3.95 -40.63 26.00
CA MET A 1 -2.69 -39.94 25.63
C MET A 1 -2.94 -38.98 24.46
N SER A 2 -3.69 -37.88 24.67
CA SER A 2 -4.02 -36.91 23.58
C SER A 2 -3.91 -35.43 23.96
N ALA A 3 -3.43 -35.09 25.17
CA ALA A 3 -3.27 -33.70 25.59
C ALA A 3 -1.95 -33.06 25.12
N SER A 4 -0.89 -33.84 24.90
CA SER A 4 0.45 -33.30 24.57
C SER A 4 0.54 -32.67 23.18
N ARG A 5 -0.14 -33.23 22.17
CA ARG A 5 -0.09 -32.68 20.79
C ARG A 5 -0.83 -31.35 20.63
N SER A 6 -1.86 -31.09 21.45
CA SER A 6 -2.62 -29.84 21.37
C SER A 6 -1.86 -28.67 22.00
N ALA A 7 -1.16 -28.90 23.12
CA ALA A 7 -0.34 -27.88 23.77
C ALA A 7 0.92 -27.52 22.95
N GLU A 8 1.59 -28.50 22.35
CA GLU A 8 2.73 -28.27 21.46
C GLU A 8 2.31 -27.50 20.20
N ARG A 9 1.14 -27.80 19.63
CA ARG A 9 0.61 -27.07 18.47
C ARG A 9 0.24 -25.62 18.81
N SER A 10 -0.33 -25.36 19.99
CA SER A 10 -0.67 -24.01 20.44
C SER A 10 0.56 -23.14 20.71
N LEU A 11 1.62 -23.70 21.31
CA LEU A 11 2.88 -22.98 21.56
C LEU A 11 3.62 -22.68 20.26
N HIS A 12 3.70 -23.66 19.34
CA HIS A 12 4.37 -23.48 18.05
C HIS A 12 3.65 -22.47 17.13
N THR A 13 2.33 -22.31 17.30
CA THR A 13 1.55 -21.32 16.53
C THR A 13 1.72 -19.90 17.09
N ALA A 14 1.78 -19.75 18.41
CA ALA A 14 1.96 -18.44 19.05
C ALA A 14 3.38 -17.87 18.81
N GLU A 15 4.42 -18.71 18.89
CA GLU A 15 5.81 -18.30 18.69
C GLU A 15 6.13 -17.99 17.23
N ALA A 16 5.45 -18.66 16.28
CA ALA A 16 5.53 -18.37 14.85
C ALA A 16 4.73 -17.11 14.42
N SER A 17 3.69 -16.72 15.19
CA SER A 17 2.85 -15.54 14.87
C SER A 17 3.56 -14.21 15.13
N ALA A 18 4.36 -14.11 16.21
CA ALA A 18 4.97 -12.84 16.62
C ALA A 18 5.94 -12.24 15.57
N PRO A 19 6.85 -13.01 14.92
CA PRO A 19 7.69 -12.48 13.85
C PRO A 19 6.90 -11.99 12.64
N LYS A 20 5.79 -12.67 12.31
CA LYS A 20 4.96 -12.33 11.15
C LYS A 20 4.14 -11.07 11.40
N ALA A 21 3.51 -10.96 12.56
CA ALA A 21 2.82 -9.74 12.99
C ALA A 21 3.77 -8.53 13.01
N GLN A 22 5.00 -8.71 13.53
CA GLN A 22 6.00 -7.65 13.53
C GLN A 22 6.44 -7.24 12.12
N ALA A 23 6.61 -8.20 11.20
CA ALA A 23 6.95 -7.92 9.81
C ALA A 23 5.83 -7.12 9.10
N HIS A 24 4.57 -7.53 9.30
CA HIS A 24 3.41 -6.79 8.80
C HIS A 24 3.32 -5.37 9.37
N ALA A 25 3.54 -5.20 10.67
CA ALA A 25 3.56 -3.89 11.33
C ALA A 25 4.66 -2.98 10.76
N ALA A 26 5.84 -3.53 10.44
CA ALA A 26 6.93 -2.76 9.83
C ALA A 26 6.58 -2.26 8.42
N ILE A 27 5.92 -3.08 7.59
CA ILE A 27 5.42 -2.66 6.27
C ILE A 27 4.33 -1.60 6.45
N ALA A 28 3.35 -1.84 7.33
CA ALA A 28 2.25 -0.92 7.59
C ALA A 28 2.76 0.47 8.02
N GLN A 29 3.74 0.52 8.91
CA GLN A 29 4.33 1.78 9.36
C GLN A 29 4.95 2.60 8.22
N ARG A 30 5.55 1.95 7.22
CA ARG A 30 6.12 2.62 6.05
C ARG A 30 5.04 3.12 5.09
N LEU A 31 3.93 2.38 5.00
CA LEU A 31 2.80 2.72 4.12
C LEU A 31 1.87 3.77 4.72
N ARG A 32 1.85 4.00 6.03
CA ARG A 32 0.98 5.03 6.67
C ARG A 32 1.17 6.44 6.10
N GLY A 33 2.34 6.76 5.54
CA GLY A 33 2.60 8.04 4.88
C GLY A 33 2.11 8.13 3.42
N PHE A 34 1.57 7.05 2.85
CA PHE A 34 1.14 7.00 1.45
C PHE A 34 -0.32 7.47 1.21
N PRO A 35 -1.32 7.07 2.01
CA PRO A 35 -2.68 7.55 1.80
C PRO A 35 -2.81 9.06 2.03
N ILE A 36 -3.82 9.67 1.41
CA ILE A 36 -4.16 11.07 1.65
C ILE A 36 -5.33 11.08 2.63
N GLU A 37 -5.12 11.63 3.81
CA GLU A 37 -6.22 11.97 4.71
C GLU A 37 -7.07 13.08 4.08
N ARG A 38 -8.28 12.73 3.65
CA ARG A 38 -9.27 13.67 3.11
C ARG A 38 -10.15 14.17 4.26
N GLY A 39 -9.70 15.24 4.92
CA GLY A 39 -10.44 15.92 6.00
C GLY A 39 -11.12 17.22 5.56
N PRO A 40 -11.99 17.81 6.41
CA PRO A 40 -12.51 19.15 6.19
C PRO A 40 -11.37 20.19 6.19
N PRO A 41 -11.55 21.37 5.56
CA PRO A 41 -10.55 22.41 5.55
C PRO A 41 -10.08 22.84 6.97
N PRO A 42 -8.82 23.26 7.15
CA PRO A 42 -7.80 23.44 6.10
C PRO A 42 -7.17 22.12 5.65
N ARG A 43 -7.06 21.93 4.33
CA ARG A 43 -6.47 20.72 3.74
C ARG A 43 -4.94 20.78 3.80
N SER A 44 -4.31 19.63 3.93
CA SER A 44 -2.86 19.53 3.74
C SER A 44 -2.48 19.92 2.29
N PRO A 45 -1.27 20.45 2.05
CA PRO A 45 -0.82 20.77 0.69
C PRO A 45 -0.95 19.60 -0.28
N ARG A 46 -0.71 18.38 0.20
CA ARG A 46 -0.84 17.13 -0.57
C ARG A 46 -2.28 16.85 -0.98
N ALA A 47 -3.26 17.07 -0.10
CA ALA A 47 -4.67 16.91 -0.43
C ALA A 47 -5.15 17.97 -1.43
N ALA A 48 -4.65 19.21 -1.32
CA ALA A 48 -4.96 20.27 -2.28
C ALA A 48 -4.37 20.00 -3.68
N ASP A 49 -3.16 19.43 -3.75
CA ASP A 49 -2.55 19.05 -5.02
C ASP A 49 -3.22 17.82 -5.65
N ASP A 50 -3.66 16.84 -4.86
CA ASP A 50 -4.50 15.72 -5.35
C ASP A 50 -5.83 16.21 -5.94
N GLU A 51 -6.49 17.18 -5.31
CA GLU A 51 -7.72 17.80 -5.83
C GLU A 51 -7.47 18.49 -7.18
N ARG A 52 -6.38 19.27 -7.30
CA ARG A 52 -6.00 19.90 -8.58
C ARG A 52 -5.70 18.86 -9.65
N PHE A 53 -4.97 17.80 -9.29
CA PHE A 53 -4.67 16.68 -10.17
C PHE A 53 -5.96 16.04 -10.72
N ARG A 54 -6.93 15.75 -9.84
CA ARG A 54 -8.26 15.23 -10.22
C ARG A 54 -9.06 16.20 -11.08
N LEU A 55 -8.81 17.51 -10.98
CA LEU A 55 -9.43 18.55 -11.81
C LEU A 55 -8.70 18.81 -13.15
N GLY A 56 -7.71 18.00 -13.52
CA GLY A 56 -7.03 18.11 -14.80
C GLY A 56 -5.59 18.64 -14.74
N ALA A 57 -5.12 19.08 -13.57
CA ALA A 57 -3.75 19.55 -13.40
C ALA A 57 -2.77 18.37 -13.31
N PHE A 58 -2.55 17.66 -14.43
CA PHE A 58 -1.71 16.46 -14.49
C PHE A 58 -0.26 16.70 -13.99
N TRP A 59 0.25 17.93 -14.06
CA TRP A 59 1.56 18.33 -13.52
C TRP A 59 1.62 18.35 -11.99
N ARG A 60 0.48 18.23 -11.31
CA ARG A 60 0.34 18.05 -9.85
C ARG A 60 0.25 16.59 -9.43
N ALA A 61 0.39 15.65 -10.38
CA ALA A 61 0.46 14.22 -10.04
C ALA A 61 1.56 13.98 -9.00
N ARG A 62 1.25 13.17 -7.98
CA ARG A 62 2.24 12.76 -6.99
C ARG A 62 3.33 11.92 -7.65
N SER A 63 4.55 12.00 -7.13
CA SER A 63 5.74 11.29 -7.64
C SER A 63 6.30 10.26 -6.66
N ASP A 64 5.53 9.91 -5.62
CA ASP A 64 5.96 9.01 -4.56
C ASP A 64 5.74 7.53 -4.88
N THR A 65 5.94 7.14 -6.14
CA THR A 65 5.90 5.74 -6.61
C THR A 65 6.93 4.85 -5.91
N HIS A 66 8.00 5.44 -5.37
CA HIS A 66 9.05 4.76 -4.61
C HIS A 66 8.54 4.00 -3.37
N HIS A 67 7.35 4.34 -2.84
CA HIS A 67 6.70 3.54 -1.79
C HIS A 67 6.49 2.07 -2.20
N PHE A 68 6.40 1.80 -3.51
CA PHE A 68 6.14 0.49 -4.08
C PHE A 68 7.30 -0.04 -4.93
N GLY A 69 8.52 0.44 -4.67
CA GLY A 69 9.73 0.01 -5.36
C GLY A 69 10.22 -1.41 -4.95
N PRO A 70 11.38 -1.84 -5.45
CA PRO A 70 11.95 -3.18 -5.18
C PRO A 70 12.06 -3.51 -3.68
N ASP A 71 12.35 -2.48 -2.89
CA ASP A 71 12.45 -2.53 -1.43
C ASP A 71 11.12 -2.92 -0.74
N PHE A 72 9.98 -2.53 -1.30
CA PHE A 72 8.66 -2.93 -0.82
C PHE A 72 8.37 -4.37 -1.22
N ILE A 73 8.64 -4.73 -2.49
CA ILE A 73 8.44 -6.08 -3.03
C ILE A 73 9.23 -7.12 -2.23
N ALA A 74 10.51 -6.85 -1.95
CA ALA A 74 11.36 -7.76 -1.18
C ALA A 74 10.81 -8.00 0.24
N ARG A 75 10.48 -6.92 0.97
CA ARG A 75 9.91 -7.04 2.32
C ARG A 75 8.59 -7.77 2.34
N ALA A 76 7.74 -7.52 1.34
CA ALA A 76 6.47 -8.21 1.21
C ALA A 76 6.66 -9.70 0.96
N GLY A 77 7.61 -10.07 0.09
CA GLY A 77 8.01 -11.47 -0.14
C GLY A 77 8.50 -12.15 1.13
N ASP A 78 9.42 -11.51 1.86
CA ASP A 78 9.96 -12.02 3.12
C ASP A 78 8.85 -12.23 4.18
N THR A 79 7.92 -11.28 4.26
CA THR A 79 6.78 -11.35 5.20
C THR A 79 5.83 -12.49 4.85
N LEU A 80 5.49 -12.65 3.56
CA LEU A 80 4.61 -13.70 3.08
C LEU A 80 5.23 -15.11 3.20
N ALA A 81 6.55 -15.20 3.23
CA ALA A 81 7.27 -16.46 3.42
C ALA A 81 7.29 -16.93 4.89
N LEU A 82 6.98 -16.05 5.85
CA LEU A 82 6.85 -16.43 7.25
C LEU A 82 5.63 -17.36 7.44
N PRO A 83 5.73 -18.38 8.31
CA PRO A 83 4.68 -19.37 8.52
C PRO A 83 3.41 -18.75 9.11
N GLY A 84 2.27 -19.42 8.89
CA GLY A 84 0.95 -18.98 9.29
C GLY A 84 0.25 -18.17 8.19
N ASP A 85 -1.08 -18.26 8.12
CA ASP A 85 -1.88 -17.43 7.23
C ASP A 85 -2.72 -16.46 8.05
N THR A 86 -2.65 -15.19 7.68
CA THR A 86 -3.31 -14.07 8.36
C THR A 86 -4.20 -13.31 7.38
N ARG A 87 -5.07 -12.43 7.91
CA ARG A 87 -5.84 -11.52 7.05
C ARG A 87 -4.90 -10.53 6.36
N SER A 88 -3.85 -10.12 7.07
CA SER A 88 -2.77 -9.28 6.56
C SER A 88 -2.06 -9.88 5.35
N ASP A 89 -1.87 -11.21 5.29
CA ASP A 89 -1.29 -11.89 4.11
C ASP A 89 -2.16 -11.76 2.87
N VAL A 90 -3.47 -11.97 3.01
CA VAL A 90 -4.42 -11.87 1.92
C VAL A 90 -4.45 -10.44 1.38
N ALA A 91 -4.51 -9.45 2.28
CA ALA A 91 -4.49 -8.05 1.90
C ALA A 91 -3.15 -7.61 1.28
N LEU A 92 -2.02 -8.14 1.76
CA LEU A 92 -0.70 -7.84 1.20
C LEU A 92 -0.53 -8.41 -0.22
N ARG A 93 -1.01 -9.64 -0.46
CA ARG A 93 -1.01 -10.23 -1.82
C ARG A 93 -1.88 -9.41 -2.78
N ALA A 94 -3.07 -8.99 -2.34
CA ALA A 94 -3.95 -8.13 -3.13
C ALA A 94 -3.31 -6.75 -3.42
N LEU A 95 -2.60 -6.18 -2.44
CA LEU A 95 -1.84 -4.94 -2.63
C LEU A 95 -0.72 -5.12 -3.65
N LEU A 96 0.05 -6.21 -3.58
CA LEU A 96 1.10 -6.52 -4.56
C LEU A 96 0.54 -6.64 -5.98
N GLU A 97 -0.54 -7.39 -6.16
CA GLU A 97 -1.20 -7.54 -7.46
C GLU A 97 -1.72 -6.20 -8.00
N THR A 98 -2.32 -5.39 -7.13
CA THR A 98 -2.80 -4.05 -7.48
C THR A 98 -1.66 -3.15 -7.92
N VAL A 99 -0.54 -3.15 -7.18
CA VAL A 99 0.66 -2.40 -7.51
C VAL A 99 1.23 -2.84 -8.85
N ASP A 100 1.44 -4.14 -9.05
CA ASP A 100 1.98 -4.69 -10.31
C ASP A 100 1.14 -4.27 -11.52
N THR A 101 -0.18 -4.35 -11.38
CA THR A 101 -1.14 -4.02 -12.45
C THR A 101 -1.23 -2.51 -12.72
N ARG A 102 -1.19 -1.68 -11.67
CA ARG A 102 -1.60 -0.26 -11.75
C ARG A 102 -0.44 0.73 -11.73
N LEU A 103 0.68 0.38 -11.09
CA LEU A 103 1.83 1.28 -10.96
C LEU A 103 2.38 1.78 -12.31
N PRO A 104 2.44 0.98 -13.39
CA PRO A 104 2.95 1.47 -14.68
C PRO A 104 2.16 2.67 -15.25
N ALA A 105 0.84 2.71 -15.05
CA ALA A 105 0.01 3.81 -15.54
C ALA A 105 0.30 5.12 -14.79
N TRP A 106 0.48 5.03 -13.47
CA TRP A 106 0.90 6.17 -12.66
C TRP A 106 2.33 6.61 -12.99
N GLN A 107 3.27 5.68 -13.06
CA GLN A 107 4.67 5.95 -13.36
C GLN A 107 4.83 6.62 -14.74
N SER A 108 4.06 6.20 -15.75
CA SER A 108 4.06 6.81 -17.08
C SER A 108 3.76 8.33 -17.04
N LEU A 109 2.84 8.76 -16.18
CA LEU A 109 2.56 10.19 -16.01
C LEU A 109 3.68 10.92 -15.25
N VAL A 110 4.25 10.28 -14.23
CA VAL A 110 5.41 10.83 -13.48
C VAL A 110 6.60 11.04 -14.42
N ASP A 111 6.92 10.05 -15.24
CA ASP A 111 8.01 10.10 -16.22
C ASP A 111 7.74 11.16 -17.29
N TYR A 112 6.49 11.27 -17.74
CA TYR A 112 6.08 12.34 -18.66
C TYR A 112 6.33 13.72 -18.05
N ASN A 113 5.89 13.97 -16.81
CA ASN A 113 6.09 15.24 -16.12
C ASN A 113 7.59 15.55 -15.92
N ALA A 114 8.43 14.53 -15.68
CA ALA A 114 9.87 14.68 -15.54
C ALA A 114 10.60 14.90 -16.89
N SER A 115 10.05 14.43 -18.00
CA SER A 115 10.71 14.43 -19.31
C SER A 115 10.82 15.81 -19.98
N GLY A 116 10.04 16.80 -19.55
CA GLY A 116 9.99 18.12 -20.19
C GLY A 116 9.19 18.19 -21.50
N ARG A 117 8.68 17.05 -22.01
CA ARG A 117 7.89 16.96 -23.26
C ARG A 117 6.66 17.84 -23.31
N MET A 118 6.16 18.28 -22.14
CA MET A 118 5.06 19.25 -22.04
C MET A 118 5.31 20.53 -22.85
N ARG A 119 6.58 20.94 -23.01
CA ARG A 119 6.93 22.12 -23.83
C ARG A 119 6.71 21.88 -25.32
N ASP A 120 6.81 20.63 -25.76
CA ASP A 120 6.76 20.24 -27.16
C ASP A 120 5.33 19.89 -27.61
N ASP A 121 4.53 19.29 -26.73
CA ASP A 121 3.17 18.82 -27.03
C ASP A 121 2.05 19.63 -26.35
N GLY A 122 2.40 20.74 -25.67
CA GLY A 122 1.43 21.58 -24.98
C GLY A 122 0.65 20.87 -23.85
N GLY A 123 1.13 19.74 -23.35
CA GLY A 123 0.46 18.97 -22.30
C GLY A 123 -0.43 17.83 -22.78
N ASP A 124 -0.51 17.55 -24.09
CA ASP A 124 -1.41 16.52 -24.63
C ASP A 124 -1.07 15.12 -24.11
N GLY A 125 0.21 14.75 -24.07
CA GLY A 125 0.62 13.46 -23.52
C GLY A 125 0.28 13.30 -22.04
N GLY A 126 0.27 14.41 -21.28
CA GLY A 126 -0.15 14.43 -19.88
C GLY A 126 -1.65 14.23 -19.72
N ARG A 127 -2.46 14.91 -20.54
CA ARG A 127 -3.93 14.76 -20.57
C ARG A 127 -4.37 13.35 -20.94
N GLU A 128 -3.69 12.72 -21.90
CA GLU A 128 -3.96 11.34 -22.31
C GLU A 128 -3.72 10.33 -21.17
N ARG A 129 -2.64 10.53 -20.38
CA ARG A 129 -2.25 9.63 -19.28
C ARG A 129 -3.06 9.83 -18.00
N LEU A 130 -3.63 11.02 -17.83
CA LEU A 130 -4.30 11.44 -16.60
C LEU A 130 -5.37 10.45 -16.10
N PRO A 131 -6.32 9.95 -16.92
CA PRO A 131 -7.34 9.03 -16.44
C PRO A 131 -6.76 7.72 -15.88
N GLY A 132 -5.72 7.18 -16.54
CA GLY A 132 -5.02 5.98 -16.10
C GLY A 132 -4.28 6.20 -14.77
N ALA A 133 -3.62 7.34 -14.62
CA ALA A 133 -2.93 7.69 -13.38
C ALA A 133 -3.90 7.91 -12.20
N ILE A 134 -5.06 8.54 -12.43
CA ILE A 134 -6.12 8.68 -11.41
C ILE A 134 -6.62 7.30 -10.98
N ALA A 135 -7.00 6.45 -11.93
CA ALA A 135 -7.49 5.10 -11.63
C ALA A 135 -6.45 4.24 -10.90
N ALA A 136 -5.15 4.41 -11.22
CA ALA A 136 -4.08 3.73 -10.53
C ALA A 136 -3.92 4.20 -9.08
N LEU A 137 -3.88 5.52 -8.86
CA LEU A 137 -3.79 6.10 -7.51
C LEU A 137 -4.97 5.70 -6.63
N ASP A 138 -6.20 5.75 -7.16
CA ASP A 138 -7.40 5.35 -6.42
C ASP A 138 -7.35 3.86 -6.02
N ALA A 139 -6.97 2.98 -6.94
CA ALA A 139 -6.90 1.55 -6.68
C ALA A 139 -5.78 1.21 -5.66
N ILE A 140 -4.60 1.80 -5.81
CA ILE A 140 -3.48 1.57 -4.91
C ILE A 140 -3.79 2.15 -3.51
N GLU A 141 -4.38 3.35 -3.43
CA GLU A 141 -4.79 3.94 -2.16
C GLU A 141 -5.83 3.09 -1.42
N ALA A 142 -6.84 2.56 -2.13
CA ALA A 142 -7.82 1.64 -1.55
C ALA A 142 -7.19 0.33 -1.06
N ALA A 143 -6.26 -0.25 -1.83
CA ALA A 143 -5.54 -1.46 -1.44
C ALA A 143 -4.64 -1.22 -0.22
N VAL A 144 -3.97 -0.06 -0.13
CA VAL A 144 -3.18 0.31 1.05
C VAL A 144 -4.06 0.44 2.28
N TRP A 145 -5.20 1.13 2.21
CA TRP A 145 -6.13 1.20 3.34
C TRP A 145 -6.61 -0.18 3.79
N THR A 146 -6.99 -1.04 2.85
CA THR A 146 -7.41 -2.42 3.14
C THR A 146 -6.31 -3.21 3.87
N TYR A 147 -5.06 -3.04 3.45
CA TYR A 147 -3.92 -3.68 4.12
C TYR A 147 -3.69 -3.13 5.54
N LEU A 148 -3.73 -1.81 5.72
CA LEU A 148 -3.55 -1.19 7.05
C LEU A 148 -4.64 -1.65 8.03
N ASP A 149 -5.89 -1.69 7.57
CA ASP A 149 -7.02 -2.18 8.39
C ASP A 149 -6.87 -3.65 8.79
N ALA A 150 -6.34 -4.49 7.88
CA ALA A 150 -6.08 -5.90 8.16
C ALA A 150 -5.01 -6.08 9.24
N VAL A 151 -3.91 -5.33 9.15
CA VAL A 151 -2.84 -5.35 10.16
C VAL A 151 -3.34 -4.90 11.53
N ASP A 152 -4.10 -3.81 11.58
CA ASP A 152 -4.66 -3.29 12.84
C ASP A 152 -5.74 -4.24 13.42
N ALA A 153 -6.43 -5.03 12.59
CA ALA A 153 -7.39 -6.04 13.05
C ALA A 153 -6.70 -7.31 13.59
N ASP A 154 -5.62 -7.76 12.94
CA ASP A 154 -4.83 -8.89 13.41
C ASP A 154 -4.14 -8.55 14.74
N ALA A 155 -3.54 -7.37 14.87
CA ALA A 155 -2.91 -6.91 16.12
C ALA A 155 -3.90 -6.89 17.32
N ARG A 156 -5.12 -6.36 17.12
CA ARG A 156 -6.16 -6.36 18.17
C ARG A 156 -6.60 -7.77 18.56
N SER A 157 -6.60 -8.71 17.61
CA SER A 157 -7.00 -10.10 17.86
C SER A 157 -5.94 -10.83 18.69
N GLU A 158 -4.65 -10.55 18.46
CA GLU A 158 -3.53 -11.08 19.26
C GLU A 158 -3.54 -10.53 20.69
N GLU A 159 -3.79 -9.22 20.88
CA GLU A 159 -3.93 -8.61 22.20
C GLU A 159 -5.09 -9.19 23.00
N ALA A 160 -6.21 -9.49 22.36
CA ALA A 160 -7.37 -10.12 23.00
C ALA A 160 -7.09 -11.59 23.38
N ALA A 161 -6.30 -12.32 22.58
CA ALA A 161 -5.92 -13.70 22.87
C ALA A 161 -4.87 -13.83 23.98
N SER A 162 -4.14 -12.76 24.28
CA SER A 162 -3.09 -12.71 25.32
C SER A 162 -3.60 -12.28 26.71
N ARG A 163 -4.90 -11.96 26.84
CA ARG A 163 -5.57 -11.58 28.09
C ARG A 163 -6.37 -12.74 28.66
#